data_AF-A0AB37HBU8-F1
#
_entry.id   AF-A0AB37HBU8-F1
#
_cell.length_a   1.000
_cell.length_b   1.000
_cell.length_c   1.000
_cell.angle_alpha   90.00
_cell.angle_beta   90.00
_cell.angle_gamma   90.00
#
_symmetry.space_group_name_H-M   'P 1'
#
loop_
_entity.id
_entity.type
_entity.pdbx_description
1 polymer ?
#
loop_
_entity_poly.entity_id
_entity_poly.type
_entity_poly.pdbx_seq_one_letter_code
_entity_poly.pdbx_strand_id
1 'polypeptide(L)'
;MYKVECGKCYGKGIIPMFKHGLNDGTCWNCNGKGYLIQKSKPTKSNKYGIGAISKETGQIVEPIIWIVAKSEKQAIEKAKKTLNRGIMYLPETAFICDVKEPNLPKYEKIS
;
A
#
# COMPACT_ATOMS: atom_id res chain seq x y z
N MET A 1 -6.52 -3.19 15.14
CA MET A 1 -6.74 -4.62 15.45
C MET A 1 -5.64 -5.41 14.77
N TYR A 2 -4.73 -6.03 15.54
CA TYR A 2 -3.65 -6.85 14.97
C TYR A 2 -4.23 -8.16 14.43
N LYS A 3 -3.94 -8.49 13.16
CA LYS A 3 -4.30 -9.77 12.56
C LYS A 3 -3.09 -10.69 12.67
N VAL A 4 -3.28 -11.86 13.27
CA VAL A 4 -2.25 -12.89 13.33
C VAL A 4 -2.58 -13.95 12.29
N GLU A 5 -1.72 -14.06 11.30
CA GLU A 5 -1.84 -15.03 10.22
C GLU A 5 -1.39 -16.42 10.69
N CYS A 6 -2.18 -17.44 10.36
CA CYS A 6 -1.79 -18.83 10.64
C CYS A 6 -0.72 -19.32 9.66
N GLY A 7 0.45 -19.69 10.18
CA GLY A 7 1.56 -20.21 9.38
C GLY A 7 1.26 -21.54 8.69
N LYS A 8 0.39 -22.38 9.26
CA LYS A 8 -0.05 -23.65 8.65
C LYS A 8 -1.03 -23.45 7.48
N CYS A 9 -1.75 -22.32 7.46
CA CYS A 9 -2.71 -21.99 6.41
C CYS A 9 -2.12 -21.06 5.34
N TYR A 10 -0.81 -20.82 5.35
CA TYR A 10 -0.17 -19.81 4.48
C TYR A 10 -0.86 -18.44 4.56
N GLY A 11 -1.28 -18.02 5.76
CA GLY A 11 -1.94 -16.73 6.00
C GLY A 11 -3.44 -16.68 5.68
N LYS A 12 -4.06 -17.76 5.17
CA LYS A 12 -5.52 -17.80 4.92
C LYS A 12 -6.38 -17.88 6.19
N GLY A 13 -5.78 -18.34 7.28
CA GLY A 13 -6.47 -18.52 8.57
C GLY A 13 -6.34 -17.30 9.47
N ILE A 14 -7.47 -16.87 10.06
CA ILE A 14 -7.52 -15.75 11.01
C ILE A 14 -7.42 -16.30 12.43
N ILE A 15 -6.46 -15.79 13.20
CA ILE A 15 -6.37 -16.05 14.66
C ILE A 15 -6.87 -14.81 15.40
N PRO A 16 -7.98 -14.90 16.16
CA PRO A 16 -8.49 -13.77 16.95
C PRO A 16 -7.59 -13.52 18.17
N MET A 17 -6.89 -12.39 18.18
CA MET A 17 -5.86 -12.08 19.20
C MET A 17 -6.42 -11.62 20.56
N PHE A 18 -7.72 -11.36 20.71
CA PHE A 18 -8.28 -10.77 21.94
C PHE A 18 -9.68 -11.26 22.31
N LYS A 19 -9.90 -12.57 22.40
CA LYS A 19 -11.00 -13.08 23.23
C LYS A 19 -10.40 -13.99 24.29
N HIS A 20 -10.34 -13.47 25.51
CA HIS A 20 -10.10 -14.24 26.71
C HIS A 20 -10.83 -15.59 26.61
N GLY A 21 -10.06 -16.68 26.65
CA GLY A 21 -10.54 -17.98 27.07
C GLY A 21 -11.15 -18.93 26.04
N LEU A 22 -11.11 -18.66 24.72
CA LEU A 22 -11.79 -19.59 23.80
C LEU A 22 -10.94 -20.41 22.86
N ASN A 23 -9.64 -20.17 22.66
CA ASN A 23 -8.84 -21.06 21.77
C ASN A 23 -7.30 -20.91 21.78
N ASP A 24 -6.65 -20.28 22.76
CA ASP A 24 -5.17 -20.22 22.90
C ASP A 24 -4.36 -19.90 21.61
N GLY A 25 -4.89 -19.07 20.72
CA GLY A 25 -4.24 -18.78 19.43
C GLY A 25 -4.40 -19.87 18.37
N THR A 26 -5.48 -20.66 18.44
CA THR A 26 -5.84 -21.67 17.45
C THR A 26 -6.46 -21.02 16.22
N CYS A 27 -5.95 -21.41 15.05
CA CYS A 27 -6.49 -20.99 13.75
C CYS A 27 -7.86 -21.63 13.50
N TRP A 28 -8.88 -20.83 13.22
CA TRP A 28 -10.24 -21.32 12.93
C TRP A 28 -10.38 -22.13 11.64
N ASN A 29 -9.38 -22.09 10.75
CA ASN A 29 -9.43 -22.81 9.48
C ASN A 29 -8.77 -24.19 9.54
N CYS A 30 -7.72 -24.37 10.34
CA CYS A 30 -6.97 -25.65 10.40
C CYS A 30 -6.87 -26.26 11.79
N ASN A 31 -7.45 -25.62 12.81
CA ASN A 31 -7.31 -25.99 14.22
C ASN A 31 -5.84 -26.19 14.69
N GLY A 32 -4.88 -25.64 13.93
CA GLY A 32 -3.47 -25.76 14.21
C GLY A 32 -2.97 -24.65 15.13
N LYS A 33 -2.11 -25.03 16.08
CA LYS A 33 -1.27 -24.10 16.85
C LYS A 33 -0.05 -23.71 15.99
N GLY A 34 0.12 -22.43 15.71
CA GLY A 34 1.24 -21.91 14.91
C GLY A 34 0.93 -20.54 14.31
N TYR A 35 1.50 -19.50 14.91
CA TYR A 35 1.38 -18.11 14.44
C TYR A 35 2.69 -17.61 13.83
N LEU A 36 2.60 -16.70 12.86
CA LEU A 36 3.69 -15.76 12.57
C LEU A 36 3.40 -14.47 13.34
N ILE A 37 4.12 -14.24 14.44
CA ILE A 37 4.08 -12.91 15.09
C ILE A 37 4.63 -11.92 14.08
N GLN A 38 3.84 -10.90 13.77
CA GLN A 38 4.34 -9.71 13.10
C GLN A 38 5.34 -9.03 14.04
N LYS A 39 6.63 -9.37 13.89
CA LYS A 39 7.72 -8.92 14.79
C LYS A 39 7.95 -7.41 14.78
N SER A 40 7.39 -6.70 13.80
CA SER A 40 7.55 -5.27 13.61
C SER A 40 6.21 -4.55 13.58
N LYS A 41 6.16 -3.38 14.23
CA LYS A 41 5.00 -2.49 14.16
C LYS A 41 4.70 -2.14 12.68
N PRO A 42 3.43 -2.12 12.26
CA PRO A 42 3.06 -1.63 10.93
C PRO A 42 3.67 -0.24 10.75
N THR A 43 4.52 -0.04 9.75
CA THR A 43 5.05 1.30 9.51
C THR A 43 3.97 2.14 8.87
N LYS A 44 3.65 3.31 9.44
CA LYS A 44 2.74 4.27 8.80
C LYS A 44 3.31 4.63 7.42
N SER A 45 2.50 4.44 6.38
CA SER A 45 2.79 4.91 5.02
C SER A 45 1.64 5.75 4.53
N ASN A 46 1.97 6.83 3.83
CA ASN A 46 1.02 7.72 3.18
C ASN A 46 1.01 7.42 1.67
N LYS A 47 -0.08 7.80 1.01
CA LYS A 47 -0.21 7.74 -0.44
C LYS A 47 -0.04 9.17 -0.98
N TYR A 48 0.89 9.34 -1.91
CA TYR A 48 1.28 10.63 -2.47
C TYR A 48 0.91 10.68 -3.95
N GLY A 49 0.23 11.74 -4.37
CA GLY A 49 0.02 12.05 -5.78
C GLY A 49 1.30 12.63 -6.36
N ILE A 50 1.73 12.14 -7.51
CA ILE A 50 2.96 12.57 -8.17
C ILE A 50 2.60 13.27 -9.47
N GLY A 51 3.19 14.43 -9.69
CA GLY A 51 3.17 15.17 -10.95
C GLY A 51 4.54 15.13 -11.63
N ALA A 52 4.55 15.29 -12.96
CA ALA A 52 5.78 15.49 -13.73
C ALA A 52 5.49 16.16 -15.07
N ILE A 53 6.53 16.60 -15.77
CA ILE A 53 6.43 17.16 -17.12
C ILE A 53 6.35 16.04 -18.15
N SER A 54 5.38 16.13 -19.06
CA SER A 54 5.26 15.28 -20.23
C SER A 54 6.38 15.56 -21.22
N LYS A 55 7.04 14.50 -21.72
CA LYS A 55 8.07 14.60 -22.76
C LYS A 55 7.52 15.02 -24.11
N GLU A 56 6.26 14.67 -24.39
CA GLU A 56 5.61 14.92 -25.68
C GLU A 56 5.11 16.37 -25.79
N THR A 57 4.46 16.87 -24.74
CA THR A 57 3.81 18.18 -24.76
C THR A 57 4.59 19.27 -24.03
N GLY A 58 5.60 18.90 -23.23
CA GLY A 58 6.32 19.84 -22.36
C GLY A 58 5.46 20.41 -21.22
N GLN A 59 4.23 19.93 -21.05
CA GLN A 59 3.30 20.42 -20.04
C GLN A 59 3.44 19.65 -18.73
N ILE A 60 3.15 20.35 -17.63
CA ILE A 60 3.02 19.74 -16.31
C ILE A 60 1.72 18.93 -16.26
N VAL A 61 1.80 17.68 -15.82
CA VAL A 61 0.63 16.79 -15.66
C VAL A 61 0.55 16.34 -14.20
N GLU A 62 -0.62 16.53 -13.60
CA GLU A 62 -0.87 16.29 -12.17
C GLU A 62 -2.28 15.74 -11.91
N PRO A 63 -2.45 14.66 -11.11
CA PRO A 63 -1.45 13.65 -10.75
C PRO A 63 -1.33 12.56 -11.83
N ILE A 64 -0.11 12.14 -12.16
CA ILE A 64 0.15 11.04 -13.13
C ILE A 64 0.17 9.66 -12.50
N ILE A 65 0.69 9.54 -11.26
CA ILE A 65 0.76 8.27 -10.53
C ILE A 65 0.58 8.50 -9.03
N TRP A 66 0.10 7.48 -8.33
CA TRP A 66 0.01 7.48 -6.88
C TRP A 66 1.03 6.53 -6.26
N ILE A 67 1.82 7.02 -5.29
CA ILE A 67 2.90 6.25 -4.66
C ILE A 67 2.69 6.14 -3.16
N VAL A 68 2.76 4.90 -2.65
CA VAL A 68 2.77 4.62 -1.22
C VAL A 68 4.21 4.68 -0.68
N ALA A 69 4.45 5.60 0.25
CA ALA A 69 5.76 5.82 0.86
C ALA A 69 5.65 6.28 2.32
N LYS A 70 6.75 6.21 3.07
CA LYS A 70 6.81 6.66 4.48
C LYS A 70 7.02 8.17 4.60
N SER A 71 7.52 8.80 3.56
CA SER A 71 7.80 10.24 3.47
C SER A 71 7.74 10.71 2.02
N GLU A 72 7.60 12.02 1.82
CA GLU A 72 7.60 12.66 0.50
C GLU A 72 8.90 12.39 -0.26
N LYS A 73 10.05 12.48 0.42
CA LYS A 73 11.36 12.17 -0.19
C LYS A 73 11.39 10.75 -0.78
N GLN A 74 10.89 9.75 -0.03
CA GLN A 74 10.81 8.38 -0.53
C GLN A 74 9.79 8.24 -1.67
N ALA A 75 8.70 9.02 -1.64
CA ALA A 75 7.72 9.02 -2.71
C ALA A 75 8.32 9.54 -4.02
N ILE A 76 9.07 10.65 -3.98
CA ILE A 76 9.77 11.21 -5.14
C ILE A 76 10.83 10.26 -5.67
N GLU A 77 11.64 9.62 -4.82
CA GLU A 77 12.64 8.65 -5.29
C GLU A 77 12.00 7.44 -5.98
N LYS A 78 10.87 6.95 -5.46
CA LYS A 78 10.08 5.89 -6.11
C LYS A 78 9.43 6.39 -7.40
N ALA A 79 8.96 7.63 -7.43
CA ALA A 79 8.40 8.26 -8.63
C ALA A 79 9.42 8.29 -9.74
N LYS A 80 10.62 8.82 -9.47
CA LYS A 80 11.73 8.88 -10.42
C LYS A 80 12.02 7.51 -11.03
N LYS A 81 12.11 6.47 -10.20
CA LYS A 81 12.31 5.08 -10.68
C LYS A 81 11.16 4.57 -11.54
N THR A 82 9.93 4.91 -11.20
CA THR A 82 8.72 4.48 -11.94
C THR A 82 8.63 5.20 -13.28
N LEU A 83 8.83 6.51 -13.29
CA LEU A 83 8.82 7.34 -14.50
C LEU A 83 9.98 7.00 -15.42
N ASN A 84 11.16 6.65 -14.88
CA ASN A 84 12.31 6.25 -15.69
C ASN A 84 12.10 4.92 -16.43
N ARG A 85 11.14 4.09 -16.00
CA ARG A 85 10.72 2.89 -16.75
C ARG A 85 9.78 3.23 -17.90
N GLY A 86 9.12 4.39 -17.85
CA GLY A 86 8.26 4.90 -18.91
C GLY A 86 9.00 5.89 -19.82
N ILE A 87 8.48 6.06 -21.03
CA ILE A 87 9.02 7.04 -21.99
C ILE A 87 8.21 8.34 -22.05
N MET A 88 7.11 8.45 -21.30
CA MET A 88 6.14 9.54 -21.44
C MET A 88 6.45 10.80 -20.61
N TYR A 89 7.18 10.68 -19.49
CA TYR A 89 7.41 11.78 -18.55
C TYR A 89 8.89 11.93 -18.21
N LEU A 90 9.30 13.16 -17.86
CA LEU A 90 10.66 13.48 -17.41
C LEU A 90 10.84 13.14 -15.92
N PRO A 91 11.58 12.09 -15.55
CA PRO A 91 11.65 11.62 -14.16
C PRO A 91 12.20 12.69 -13.20
N GLU A 92 13.19 13.47 -13.63
CA GLU A 92 13.83 14.53 -12.85
C GLU A 92 12.86 15.63 -12.42
N THR A 93 11.77 15.82 -13.15
CA THR A 93 10.72 16.80 -12.89
C THR A 93 9.64 16.31 -11.92
N ALA A 94 9.81 15.13 -11.31
CA ALA A 94 8.83 14.57 -10.39
C ALA A 94 8.69 15.39 -9.10
N PHE A 95 7.46 15.76 -8.74
CA PHE A 95 7.11 16.46 -7.49
C PHE A 95 5.83 15.90 -6.88
N ILE A 96 5.57 16.25 -5.61
CA ILE A 96 4.35 15.87 -4.89
C ILE A 96 3.25 16.86 -5.25
N CYS A 97 2.10 16.37 -5.69
CA CYS A 97 0.93 17.20 -5.90
C CYS A 97 0.19 17.43 -4.57
N ASP A 98 -0.37 18.63 -4.39
CA ASP A 98 -1.26 18.95 -3.26
C ASP A 98 -2.69 18.39 -3.43
N VAL A 99 -2.96 17.69 -4.53
CA VAL A 99 -4.28 17.08 -4.76
C VAL A 99 -4.48 15.93 -3.78
N LYS A 100 -5.52 16.06 -2.95
CA LYS A 100 -6.06 14.93 -2.19
C LYS A 100 -6.62 13.94 -3.20
N GLU A 101 -6.36 12.64 -2.98
CA GLU A 101 -6.90 11.57 -3.82
C GLU A 101 -8.40 11.83 -4.04
N PRO A 102 -8.86 11.98 -5.30
CA PRO A 102 -10.30 12.03 -5.53
C PRO A 102 -10.86 10.76 -4.89
N ASN A 103 -11.89 10.90 -4.05
CA ASN A 103 -12.64 9.76 -3.54
C ASN A 103 -13.25 9.06 -4.76
N LEU A 104 -12.47 8.22 -5.43
CA LEU A 104 -12.97 7.35 -6.47
C LEU A 104 -14.00 6.47 -5.76
N PRO A 105 -15.27 6.50 -6.19
CA PRO A 105 -16.24 5.57 -5.64
C PRO A 105 -15.61 4.18 -5.81
N LYS A 106 -15.41 3.50 -4.66
CA LYS A 106 -14.95 2.11 -4.67
C LYS A 106 -15.93 1.40 -5.58
N TYR A 107 -15.43 0.90 -6.72
CA TYR A 107 -16.20 0.23 -7.75
C TYR A 107 -17.23 -0.66 -7.04
N GLU A 108 -18.50 -0.25 -7.08
CA GLU A 108 -19.56 -1.14 -6.65
C GLU A 108 -19.46 -2.32 -7.60
N LYS A 109 -19.23 -3.50 -7.03
CA LYS A 109 -19.36 -4.73 -7.79
C LYS A 109 -20.79 -4.73 -8.32
N ILE A 110 -20.93 -4.41 -9.60
CA ILE A 110 -22.16 -4.69 -10.35
C ILE A 110 -22.28 -6.21 -10.28
N SER A 111 -23.22 -6.64 -9.45
CA SER A 111 -23.65 -8.03 -9.28
C SER A 111 -24.89 -8.23 -10.12
#